data_AF-A0A6L6PZE6-F1
#
_entry.id   AF-A0A6L6PZE6-F1
#
_cell.length_a   1.000
_cell.length_b   1.000
_cell.length_c   1.000
_cell.angle_alpha   90.00
_cell.angle_beta   90.00
_cell.angle_gamma   90.00
#
_symmetry.space_group_name_H-M   'P 1'
#
loop_
_entity.id
_entity.type
_entity.pdbx_description
1 polymer ?
#
loop_
_entity_poly.entity_id
_entity_poly.type
_entity_poly.pdbx_seq_one_letter_code
_entity_poly.pdbx_strand_id
1 'polypeptide(L)'
;MPMLYVMLIAASVMFSERAQAVSLAGRATDESVCDLSPLTNYRLTRKIFVPARTRGLSEIYARLALQFVTTECKNGQLLILHTEYGNSDDDGAFRLVSQELCNVADIQREATPTADYPNSFQIKCRIQKMQAAKQRLAAAEAKESTEEMIRTRSPWMTSSQQAPDSSSEQDKKKCPATISFGQLLGIGGGGCSRD
;
A
#
# COMPACT_ATOMS: atom_id res chain seq x y z
N MET A 1 -57.44 -10.78 4.27
CA MET A 1 -56.74 -10.62 2.97
C MET A 1 -55.95 -9.31 2.79
N PRO A 2 -55.89 -8.30 3.71
CA PRO A 2 -54.99 -7.15 3.53
C PRO A 2 -53.59 -7.35 4.15
N MET A 3 -53.42 -8.30 5.08
CA MET A 3 -52.13 -8.54 5.75
C MET A 3 -51.06 -9.20 4.86
N LEU A 4 -51.47 -9.96 3.83
CA LEU A 4 -50.54 -10.66 2.95
C LEU A 4 -49.81 -9.70 2.00
N TYR A 5 -50.48 -8.63 1.57
CA TYR A 5 -49.92 -7.62 0.68
C TYR A 5 -48.91 -6.70 1.40
N VAL A 6 -49.13 -6.42 2.68
CA VAL A 6 -48.23 -5.56 3.47
C VAL A 6 -46.89 -6.27 3.75
N MET A 7 -46.89 -7.60 3.95
CA MET A 7 -45.63 -8.35 4.12
C MET A 7 -44.80 -8.44 2.84
N LEU A 8 -45.43 -8.49 1.66
CA LEU A 8 -44.72 -8.54 0.38
C LEU A 8 -44.00 -7.21 0.04
N ILE A 9 -44.55 -6.07 0.46
CA ILE A 9 -43.93 -4.75 0.21
C ILE A 9 -42.83 -4.45 1.23
N ALA A 10 -42.95 -4.94 2.47
CA ALA A 10 -41.92 -4.78 3.51
C ALA A 10 -40.66 -5.63 3.24
N ALA A 11 -40.77 -6.73 2.49
CA ALA A 11 -39.63 -7.58 2.13
C ALA A 11 -38.75 -7.00 1.00
N SER A 12 -39.27 -6.07 0.18
CA SER A 12 -38.54 -5.49 -0.95
C SER A 12 -37.62 -4.30 -0.60
N VAL A 13 -37.62 -3.84 0.66
CA VAL A 13 -36.83 -2.66 1.09
C VAL A 13 -35.53 -3.05 1.80
N MET A 14 -35.32 -4.34 2.09
CA MET A 14 -34.10 -4.83 2.74
C MET A 14 -33.12 -5.30 1.65
N PHE A 15 -31.92 -4.70 1.63
CA PHE A 15 -30.74 -5.07 0.83
C PHE A 15 -30.50 -4.42 -0.55
N SER A 16 -30.99 -3.21 -0.82
CA SER A 16 -30.24 -2.33 -1.74
C SER A 16 -29.13 -1.63 -0.96
N GLU A 17 -28.06 -2.36 -0.61
CA GLU A 17 -26.76 -1.71 -0.46
C GLU A 17 -26.39 -1.18 -1.85
N ARG A 18 -26.78 0.07 -2.16
CA ARG A 18 -26.32 0.78 -3.36
C ARG A 18 -24.82 0.52 -3.48
N ALA A 19 -24.40 -0.18 -4.53
CA ALA A 19 -23.00 -0.51 -4.69
C ALA A 19 -22.30 0.80 -5.02
N GLN A 20 -21.41 1.25 -4.14
CA GLN A 20 -20.76 2.53 -4.36
C GLN A 20 -19.79 2.37 -5.54
N ALA A 21 -19.82 3.34 -6.46
CA ALA A 21 -18.81 3.46 -7.50
C ALA A 21 -17.43 3.55 -6.83
N VAL A 22 -16.52 2.62 -7.14
CA VAL A 22 -15.20 2.60 -6.51
C VAL A 22 -14.15 3.09 -7.49
N SER A 23 -13.46 4.17 -7.09
CA SER A 23 -12.27 4.64 -7.77
C SER A 23 -11.22 5.12 -6.76
N LEU A 24 -10.04 4.50 -6.76
CA LEU A 24 -8.90 4.94 -5.95
C LEU A 24 -8.45 6.36 -6.32
N ALA A 25 -8.64 6.74 -7.59
CA ALA A 25 -8.33 8.07 -8.09
C ALA A 25 -9.46 9.10 -7.88
N GLY A 26 -10.61 8.68 -7.34
CA GLY A 26 -11.80 9.53 -7.17
C GLY A 26 -12.48 9.89 -8.49
N ARG A 27 -12.28 9.08 -9.55
CA ARG A 27 -12.95 9.27 -10.84
C ARG A 27 -14.37 8.73 -10.79
N ALA A 28 -15.25 9.29 -11.61
CA ALA A 28 -16.59 8.74 -11.79
C ALA A 28 -16.48 7.35 -12.43
N THR A 29 -17.02 6.34 -11.75
CA THR A 29 -17.19 4.98 -12.25
C THR A 29 -18.63 4.53 -12.01
N ASP A 30 -19.02 3.39 -12.58
CA ASP A 30 -20.30 2.76 -12.24
C ASP A 30 -20.10 1.68 -11.15
N GLU A 31 -21.21 1.12 -10.68
CA GLU A 31 -21.21 0.13 -9.59
C GLU A 31 -20.57 -1.22 -9.99
N SER A 32 -20.26 -1.44 -11.27
CA SER A 32 -19.68 -2.68 -11.78
C SER A 32 -18.15 -2.70 -11.75
N VAL A 33 -17.49 -1.60 -11.41
CA VAL A 33 -16.03 -1.46 -11.47
C VAL A 33 -15.41 -1.13 -10.10
N CYS A 34 -14.32 -1.83 -9.80
CA CYS A 34 -13.39 -1.56 -8.70
C CYS A 34 -12.09 -1.01 -9.31
N ASP A 35 -12.06 0.31 -9.56
CA ASP A 35 -10.98 0.95 -10.31
C ASP A 35 -9.87 1.47 -9.39
N LEU A 36 -8.72 0.80 -9.38
CA LEU A 36 -7.54 1.27 -8.66
C LEU A 36 -6.57 2.04 -9.56
N SER A 37 -6.94 2.31 -10.81
CA SER A 37 -6.12 3.02 -11.79
C SER A 37 -6.31 4.55 -11.71
N PRO A 38 -5.35 5.31 -12.27
CA PRO A 38 -4.00 4.92 -12.64
C PRO A 38 -3.08 4.93 -11.40
N LEU A 39 -1.86 4.39 -11.54
CA LEU A 39 -0.81 4.52 -10.52
C LEU A 39 -1.21 3.90 -9.18
N THR A 40 -1.67 2.65 -9.22
CA THR A 40 -2.29 1.96 -8.08
C THR A 40 -1.42 2.02 -6.83
N ASN A 41 -0.19 1.51 -6.89
CA ASN A 41 0.67 1.43 -5.71
C ASN A 41 1.12 2.83 -5.24
N TYR A 42 1.40 3.76 -6.15
CA TYR A 42 1.70 5.15 -5.79
C TYR A 42 0.53 5.82 -5.04
N ARG A 43 -0.71 5.58 -5.46
CA ARG A 43 -1.89 6.15 -4.78
C ARG A 43 -2.14 5.52 -3.43
N LEU A 44 -1.97 4.21 -3.31
CA LEU A 44 -2.08 3.51 -2.03
C LEU A 44 -1.04 4.02 -1.03
N THR A 45 0.21 4.25 -1.48
CA THR A 45 1.28 4.71 -0.59
C THR A 45 1.20 6.19 -0.21
N ARG A 46 0.34 6.97 -0.87
CA ARG A 46 -0.01 8.33 -0.40
C ARG A 46 -0.86 8.32 0.85
N LYS A 47 -1.61 7.23 1.11
CA LYS A 47 -2.39 7.05 2.34
C LYS A 47 -1.54 6.43 3.44
N ILE A 48 -0.71 5.43 3.09
CA ILE A 48 0.20 4.75 4.02
C ILE A 48 1.61 4.85 3.45
N PHE A 49 2.46 5.67 4.11
CA PHE A 49 3.82 5.88 3.63
C PHE A 49 4.67 4.61 3.74
N VAL A 50 5.22 4.18 2.60
CA VAL A 50 6.19 3.07 2.53
C VAL A 50 7.55 3.65 2.13
N PRO A 51 8.56 3.60 3.03
CA PRO A 51 9.89 4.14 2.71
C PRO A 51 10.51 3.45 1.51
N ALA A 52 11.30 4.20 0.73
CA ALA A 52 12.08 3.66 -0.35
C ALA A 52 13.05 2.58 0.16
N ARG A 53 13.31 1.56 -0.68
CA ARG A 53 14.20 0.42 -0.36
C ARG A 53 13.74 -0.46 0.82
N THR A 54 12.49 -0.31 1.27
CA THR A 54 11.85 -1.30 2.15
C THR A 54 11.93 -2.68 1.50
N ARG A 55 12.26 -3.73 2.25
CA ARG A 55 12.32 -5.09 1.69
C ARG A 55 10.91 -5.67 1.52
N GLY A 56 10.69 -6.42 0.44
CA GLY A 56 9.41 -7.10 0.18
C GLY A 56 8.29 -6.16 -0.27
N LEU A 57 8.60 -5.15 -1.10
CA LEU A 57 7.63 -4.14 -1.56
C LEU A 57 6.42 -4.75 -2.25
N SER A 58 6.59 -5.75 -3.13
CA SER A 58 5.45 -6.41 -3.78
C SER A 58 4.44 -6.97 -2.79
N GLU A 59 4.90 -7.56 -1.69
CA GLU A 59 4.00 -8.11 -0.66
C GLU A 59 3.28 -7.00 0.09
N ILE A 60 4.00 -5.95 0.50
CA ILE A 60 3.43 -4.77 1.18
C ILE A 60 2.38 -4.10 0.30
N TYR A 61 2.70 -3.83 -0.96
CA TYR A 61 1.78 -3.22 -1.92
C TYR A 61 0.57 -4.10 -2.20
N ALA A 62 0.76 -5.42 -2.30
CA ALA A 62 -0.36 -6.35 -2.43
C ALA A 62 -1.29 -6.29 -1.21
N ARG A 63 -0.75 -6.24 0.02
CA ARG A 63 -1.58 -6.11 1.22
C ARG A 63 -2.34 -4.80 1.28
N LEU A 64 -1.69 -3.68 0.96
CA LEU A 64 -2.35 -2.37 0.89
C LEU A 64 -3.49 -2.37 -0.15
N ALA A 65 -3.28 -2.98 -1.31
CA ALA A 65 -4.31 -3.12 -2.33
C ALA A 65 -5.45 -4.03 -1.87
N LEU A 66 -5.15 -5.17 -1.24
CA LEU A 66 -6.16 -6.08 -0.69
C LEU A 66 -6.96 -5.43 0.43
N GLN A 67 -6.34 -4.66 1.34
CA GLN A 67 -7.03 -3.88 2.36
C GLN A 67 -8.04 -2.92 1.72
N PHE A 68 -7.62 -2.17 0.69
CA PHE A 68 -8.51 -1.27 -0.05
C PHE A 68 -9.67 -2.04 -0.71
N VAL A 69 -9.36 -3.05 -1.53
CA VAL A 69 -10.36 -3.80 -2.30
C VAL A 69 -11.36 -4.50 -1.38
N THR A 70 -10.90 -5.10 -0.29
CA THR A 70 -11.79 -5.82 0.65
C THR A 70 -12.68 -4.90 1.47
N THR A 71 -12.29 -3.63 1.62
CA THR A 71 -13.06 -2.61 2.33
C THR A 71 -14.06 -1.91 1.40
N GLU A 72 -13.60 -1.50 0.22
CA GLU A 72 -14.34 -0.58 -0.65
C GLU A 72 -15.09 -1.29 -1.78
N CYS A 73 -14.59 -2.43 -2.27
CA CYS A 73 -15.14 -3.10 -3.44
C CYS A 73 -16.07 -4.27 -3.10
N LYS A 74 -16.80 -4.75 -4.10
CA LYS A 74 -17.74 -5.87 -4.04
C LYS A 74 -17.33 -7.03 -4.94
N ASN A 75 -17.74 -8.24 -4.56
CA ASN A 75 -17.57 -9.42 -5.41
C ASN A 75 -18.35 -9.24 -6.72
N GLY A 76 -17.77 -9.68 -7.83
CA GLY A 76 -18.35 -9.54 -9.18
C GLY A 76 -17.95 -8.26 -9.92
N GLN A 77 -17.38 -7.26 -9.24
CA GLN A 77 -16.87 -6.06 -9.91
C GLN A 77 -15.63 -6.37 -10.77
N LEU A 78 -15.43 -5.60 -11.83
CA LEU A 78 -14.20 -5.58 -12.61
C LEU A 78 -13.11 -4.85 -11.82
N LEU A 79 -12.09 -5.58 -11.37
CA LEU A 79 -10.89 -5.01 -10.77
C LEU A 79 -9.98 -4.47 -11.88
N ILE A 80 -9.49 -3.25 -11.71
CA ILE A 80 -8.48 -2.65 -12.59
C ILE A 80 -7.28 -2.18 -11.75
N LEU A 81 -6.11 -2.74 -12.02
CA LEU A 81 -4.82 -2.33 -11.45
C LEU A 81 -3.97 -1.73 -12.57
N HIS A 82 -3.21 -0.66 -12.28
CA HIS A 82 -2.39 0.02 -13.29
C HIS A 82 -1.06 0.50 -12.73
N THR A 83 0.00 0.32 -13.51
CA THR A 83 1.32 0.92 -13.30
C THR A 83 1.75 1.68 -14.55
N GLU A 84 2.31 2.88 -14.36
CA GLU A 84 2.96 3.63 -15.44
C GLU A 84 4.40 3.13 -15.68
N TYR A 85 5.10 2.74 -14.63
CA TYR A 85 6.53 2.41 -14.73
C TYR A 85 6.78 0.96 -15.12
N GLY A 86 5.82 0.06 -14.88
CA GLY A 86 5.99 -1.36 -15.18
C GLY A 86 7.12 -2.02 -14.41
N ASN A 87 7.48 -1.50 -13.23
CA ASN A 87 8.57 -2.02 -12.42
C ASN A 87 8.20 -3.39 -11.80
N SER A 88 9.22 -4.13 -11.35
CA SER A 88 9.03 -5.48 -10.78
C SER A 88 8.20 -5.49 -9.50
N ASP A 89 8.24 -4.42 -8.71
CA ASP A 89 7.50 -4.34 -7.46
C ASP A 89 5.99 -4.28 -7.74
N ASP A 90 5.58 -3.43 -8.70
CA ASP A 90 4.21 -3.31 -9.17
C ASP A 90 3.71 -4.60 -9.83
N ASP A 91 4.51 -5.20 -10.72
CA ASP A 91 4.16 -6.46 -11.37
C ASP A 91 3.97 -7.60 -10.36
N GLY A 92 4.91 -7.73 -9.41
CA GLY A 92 4.81 -8.69 -8.32
C GLY A 92 3.55 -8.47 -7.47
N ALA A 93 3.27 -7.22 -7.10
CA ALA A 93 2.09 -6.88 -6.30
C ALA A 93 0.79 -7.21 -7.05
N PHE A 94 0.67 -6.81 -8.32
CA PHE A 94 -0.55 -7.02 -9.09
C PHE A 94 -0.82 -8.49 -9.36
N ARG A 95 0.24 -9.30 -9.56
CA ARG A 95 0.11 -10.75 -9.63
C ARG A 95 -0.45 -11.34 -8.33
N LEU A 96 0.08 -10.94 -7.18
CA LEU A 96 -0.41 -11.42 -5.88
C LEU A 96 -1.89 -11.03 -5.67
N VAL A 97 -2.23 -9.77 -5.91
CA VAL A 97 -3.60 -9.25 -5.73
C VAL A 97 -4.60 -9.97 -6.64
N SER A 98 -4.28 -10.10 -7.93
CA SER A 98 -5.15 -10.77 -8.90
C SER A 98 -5.29 -12.27 -8.62
N GLN A 99 -4.23 -12.95 -8.17
CA GLN A 99 -4.29 -14.35 -7.75
C GLN A 99 -5.13 -14.56 -6.49
N GLU A 100 -5.18 -13.60 -5.57
CA GLU A 100 -6.05 -13.68 -4.39
C GLU A 100 -7.52 -13.42 -4.72
N LEU A 101 -7.81 -12.46 -5.60
CA LEU A 101 -9.17 -11.98 -5.85
C LEU A 101 -9.89 -12.63 -7.04
N CYS A 102 -9.16 -13.06 -8.06
CA CYS A 102 -9.71 -13.44 -9.37
C CYS A 102 -9.40 -14.90 -9.73
N ASN A 103 -10.24 -15.55 -10.54
CA ASN A 103 -9.84 -16.81 -11.17
C ASN A 103 -8.67 -16.55 -12.12
N VAL A 104 -7.64 -17.39 -12.04
CA VAL A 104 -6.39 -17.21 -12.81
C VAL A 104 -6.66 -17.21 -14.32
N ALA A 105 -7.65 -17.96 -14.78
CA ALA A 105 -8.05 -17.98 -16.19
C ALA A 105 -8.65 -16.65 -16.69
N ASP A 106 -9.18 -15.82 -15.77
CA ASP A 106 -9.85 -14.55 -16.09
C ASP A 106 -8.90 -13.34 -15.94
N ILE A 107 -7.63 -13.57 -15.58
CA ILE A 107 -6.64 -12.49 -15.41
C ILE A 107 -6.15 -12.04 -16.77
N GLN A 108 -6.47 -10.80 -17.13
CA GLN A 108 -6.01 -10.16 -18.35
C GLN A 108 -4.92 -9.15 -18.03
N ARG A 109 -3.81 -9.23 -18.75
CA ARG A 109 -2.73 -8.24 -18.72
C ARG A 109 -2.70 -7.50 -20.04
N GLU A 110 -2.90 -6.20 -19.99
CA GLU A 110 -2.94 -5.34 -21.17
C GLU A 110 -1.78 -4.33 -21.10
N ALA A 111 -0.93 -4.30 -22.12
CA ALA A 111 0.08 -3.25 -22.24
C ALA A 111 -0.60 -1.91 -22.58
N THR A 112 -0.21 -0.83 -21.92
CA THR A 112 -0.80 0.51 -22.11
C THR A 112 0.25 1.60 -22.39
N PRO A 113 1.25 1.34 -23.26
CA PRO A 113 2.45 2.15 -23.38
C PRO A 113 2.15 3.58 -23.82
N THR A 114 2.94 4.52 -23.32
CA THR A 114 3.03 5.88 -23.87
C THR A 114 4.48 6.15 -24.30
N ALA A 115 4.72 7.30 -24.96
CA ALA A 115 6.07 7.72 -25.32
C ALA A 115 6.99 7.83 -24.09
N ASP A 116 6.47 8.35 -22.97
CA ASP A 116 7.22 8.52 -21.72
C ASP A 116 7.25 7.25 -20.85
N TYR A 117 6.25 6.37 -21.03
CA TYR A 117 6.04 5.18 -20.21
C TYR A 117 5.86 3.94 -21.10
N PRO A 118 6.93 3.41 -21.73
CA PRO A 118 6.83 2.30 -22.67
C PRO A 118 6.48 0.96 -22.00
N ASN A 119 6.66 0.86 -20.68
CA ASN A 119 6.45 -0.37 -19.91
C ASN A 119 5.14 -0.36 -19.10
N SER A 120 4.29 0.65 -19.26
CA SER A 120 3.03 0.73 -18.53
C SER A 120 2.09 -0.41 -18.92
N PHE A 121 1.32 -0.89 -17.95
CA PHE A 121 0.34 -1.94 -18.19
C PHE A 121 -0.79 -1.91 -17.15
N GLN A 122 -1.87 -2.61 -17.48
CA GLN A 122 -3.00 -2.87 -16.61
C GLN A 122 -3.17 -4.37 -16.36
N ILE A 123 -3.67 -4.71 -15.18
CA ILE A 123 -4.29 -6.00 -14.89
C ILE A 123 -5.78 -5.78 -14.72
N LYS A 124 -6.58 -6.57 -15.44
CA LYS A 124 -8.05 -6.57 -15.37
C LYS A 124 -8.55 -7.96 -15.07
N CYS A 125 -9.46 -8.08 -14.11
CA CYS A 125 -10.15 -9.34 -13.86
C CYS A 125 -11.42 -9.13 -13.06
N ARG A 126 -12.37 -10.06 -13.16
CA ARG A 126 -13.57 -10.03 -12.32
C ARG A 126 -13.26 -10.59 -10.93
N ILE A 127 -13.61 -9.84 -9.88
CA ILE A 127 -13.45 -10.30 -8.51
C ILE A 127 -14.41 -11.47 -8.26
N GLN A 128 -13.88 -12.61 -7.85
CA GLN A 128 -14.66 -13.83 -7.59
C GLN A 128 -14.36 -14.46 -6.22
N LYS A 129 -13.24 -14.10 -5.60
CA LYS A 129 -12.74 -14.69 -4.35
C LYS A 129 -12.75 -13.70 -3.18
N MET A 130 -13.67 -12.73 -3.18
CA MET A 130 -13.69 -11.65 -2.17
C MET A 130 -13.69 -12.18 -0.73
N GLN A 131 -14.53 -13.15 -0.42
CA GLN A 131 -14.63 -13.69 0.94
C GLN A 131 -13.36 -14.44 1.37
N ALA A 132 -12.76 -15.22 0.47
CA ALA A 132 -11.51 -15.94 0.73
C ALA A 132 -10.35 -14.94 0.92
N ALA A 133 -10.29 -13.89 0.10
CA ALA A 133 -9.30 -12.83 0.23
C ALA A 133 -9.42 -12.10 1.57
N LYS A 134 -10.64 -11.78 2.03
CA LYS A 134 -10.89 -11.19 3.36
C LYS A 134 -10.33 -12.06 4.48
N GLN A 135 -10.62 -13.35 4.46
CA GLN A 135 -10.16 -14.29 5.49
C GLN A 135 -8.64 -14.43 5.50
N ARG A 136 -8.02 -14.58 4.33
CA ARG A 136 -6.56 -14.69 4.19
C ARG A 136 -5.85 -13.40 4.59
N LEU A 137 -6.38 -12.25 4.20
CA LEU A 137 -5.86 -10.96 4.61
C LEU A 137 -5.92 -10.81 6.14
N ALA A 138 -7.07 -11.10 6.75
CA ALA A 138 -7.20 -11.05 8.21
C ALA A 138 -6.22 -11.99 8.93
N ALA A 139 -6.04 -13.22 8.43
CA ALA A 139 -5.08 -14.16 8.98
C ALA A 139 -3.62 -13.68 8.81
N ALA A 140 -3.30 -13.07 7.66
CA ALA A 140 -1.98 -12.51 7.39
C ALA A 140 -1.68 -11.30 8.30
N GLU A 141 -2.64 -10.40 8.47
CA GLU A 141 -2.54 -9.24 9.37
C GLU A 141 -2.44 -9.63 10.85
N ALA A 142 -3.12 -10.71 11.27
CA ALA A 142 -2.99 -11.24 12.62
C ALA A 142 -1.60 -11.83 12.90
N LYS A 143 -0.91 -12.32 11.87
CA LYS A 143 0.44 -12.89 11.99
C LYS A 143 1.53 -11.82 12.03
N GLU A 144 1.45 -10.85 11.12
CA GLU A 144 2.35 -9.70 11.02
C GLU A 144 1.56 -8.61 10.30
N SER A 145 1.32 -7.47 10.94
CA SER A 145 0.54 -6.40 10.30
C SER A 145 1.32 -5.75 9.16
N THR A 146 0.60 -5.18 8.18
CA THR A 146 1.23 -4.44 7.09
C THR A 146 2.08 -3.26 7.62
N GLU A 147 1.63 -2.59 8.68
CA GLU A 147 2.39 -1.52 9.33
C GLU A 147 3.69 -2.06 9.97
N GLU A 148 3.64 -3.24 10.58
CA GLU A 148 4.81 -3.88 11.18
C GLU A 148 5.81 -4.31 10.10
N MET A 149 5.33 -4.83 8.97
CA MET A 149 6.17 -5.12 7.80
C MET A 149 6.88 -3.86 7.32
N ILE A 150 6.15 -2.75 7.15
CA ILE A 150 6.73 -1.48 6.72
C ILE A 150 7.77 -1.02 7.75
N ARG A 151 7.44 -1.06 9.04
CA ARG A 151 8.31 -0.60 10.12
C ARG A 151 9.61 -1.39 10.18
N THR A 152 9.55 -2.72 10.22
CA THR A 152 10.71 -3.60 10.45
C THR A 152 11.54 -3.84 9.20
N ARG A 153 10.93 -3.77 8.01
CA ARG A 153 11.63 -4.01 6.73
C ARG A 153 12.19 -2.74 6.11
N SER A 154 11.92 -1.58 6.71
CA SER A 154 12.47 -0.28 6.30
C SER A 154 13.96 -0.14 6.64
N PRO A 155 14.76 0.51 5.77
CA PRO A 155 16.20 0.69 6.00
C PRO A 155 16.52 1.58 7.21
N TRP A 156 15.60 2.47 7.60
CA TRP A 156 15.76 3.42 8.70
C TRP A 156 15.91 2.73 10.07
N MET A 157 15.30 1.55 10.26
CA MET A 157 15.43 0.79 11.51
C MET A 157 16.78 0.07 11.62
N THR A 158 17.38 -0.32 10.49
CA THR A 158 18.65 -1.05 10.49
C THR A 158 19.82 -0.15 10.94
N SER A 159 19.72 1.17 10.72
CA SER A 159 20.71 2.14 11.19
C SER A 159 20.52 2.59 12.64
N SER A 160 19.32 2.47 13.20
CA SER A 160 18.99 2.99 14.55
C SER A 160 19.09 1.95 15.67
N GLN A 161 19.24 0.68 15.34
CA GLN A 161 19.39 -0.43 16.30
C GLN A 161 20.80 -1.06 16.32
N GLN A 162 21.76 -0.48 15.59
CA GLN A 162 23.18 -0.71 15.88
C GLN A 162 23.53 0.04 17.16
N ALA A 163 23.17 -0.56 18.30
CA ALA A 163 23.81 -0.24 19.56
C ALA A 163 25.33 -0.40 19.36
N PRO A 164 26.17 0.52 19.86
CA PRO A 164 27.61 0.39 19.73
C PRO A 164 28.03 -0.87 20.49
N ASP A 165 28.58 -1.84 19.75
CA ASP A 165 29.19 -3.03 20.33
C ASP A 165 30.30 -2.56 21.29
N SER A 166 30.10 -2.88 22.57
CA SER A 166 31.03 -2.61 23.63
C SER A 166 32.20 -3.58 23.55
N SER A 167 33.29 -3.20 22.87
CA SER A 167 34.63 -3.71 23.16
C SER A 167 35.74 -2.92 22.46
N SER A 168 36.16 -1.82 23.09
CA SER A 168 37.59 -1.48 23.22
C SER A 168 37.72 -0.27 24.15
N GLU A 169 38.07 -0.52 25.41
CA GLU A 169 38.79 0.45 26.23
C GLU A 169 40.11 0.79 25.52
N GLN A 170 40.22 2.03 25.04
CA GLN A 170 41.41 2.90 25.15
C GLN A 170 41.10 4.19 24.37
N ASP A 171 40.65 5.23 25.08
CA ASP A 171 41.51 6.30 25.57
C ASP A 171 40.67 7.57 25.80
N LYS A 172 40.79 8.11 27.02
CA LYS A 172 40.02 9.26 27.47
C LYS A 172 40.63 10.54 26.88
N LYS A 173 39.88 11.30 26.08
CA LYS A 173 39.93 12.77 26.13
C LYS A 173 38.54 13.39 26.03
N LYS A 174 38.12 13.98 27.16
CA LYS A 174 36.93 14.80 27.34
C LYS A 174 37.01 16.04 26.43
N CYS A 175 35.94 16.33 25.71
CA CYS A 175 35.54 17.71 25.44
C CYS A 175 34.13 17.93 26.04
N PRO A 176 33.97 18.90 26.95
CA PRO A 176 32.75 19.12 27.71
C PRO A 176 31.62 19.71 26.86
N ALA A 177 30.43 19.52 27.41
CA ALA A 177 29.10 19.78 26.87
C ALA A 177 28.88 21.19 26.27
N THR A 178 27.76 21.25 25.54
CA THR A 178 26.97 22.42 25.15
C THR A 178 27.55 23.32 24.06
N ILE A 179 27.16 23.03 22.82
CA ILE A 179 26.96 24.10 21.83
C ILE A 179 25.49 24.51 21.91
N SER A 180 25.30 25.60 22.66
CA SER A 180 24.07 26.39 22.75
C SER A 180 23.74 27.02 21.40
N PHE A 181 22.46 27.30 21.19
CA PHE A 181 21.80 27.90 20.03
C PHE A 181 22.37 29.28 19.58
N GLY A 182 23.43 29.78 20.22
CA GLY A 182 24.10 31.06 19.93
C GLY A 182 25.06 31.07 18.75
N GLN A 183 25.40 29.93 18.13
CA GLN A 183 26.26 29.91 16.93
C GLN A 183 25.53 30.22 15.61
N LEU A 184 24.23 30.53 15.65
CA LEU A 184 23.43 30.80 14.45
C LEU A 184 23.53 32.25 13.94
N LEU A 185 24.13 33.20 14.68
CA LEU A 185 24.09 34.62 14.29
C LEU A 185 25.45 35.33 14.43
N GLY A 186 26.39 34.93 13.56
CA GLY A 186 27.42 35.82 13.03
C GLY A 186 28.65 36.07 13.90
N ILE A 187 29.81 36.10 13.22
CA ILE A 187 31.17 36.42 13.68
C ILE A 187 31.99 35.20 14.15
N GLY A 188 33.01 34.86 13.36
CA GLY A 188 34.16 34.09 13.83
C GLY A 188 34.51 32.87 12.99
N GLY A 189 35.28 33.07 11.92
CA GLY A 189 36.11 32.00 11.39
C GLY A 189 37.18 31.61 12.42
N GLY A 190 37.45 30.32 12.54
CA GLY A 190 38.51 29.79 13.41
C GLY A 190 38.66 28.30 13.20
N GLY A 191 39.72 27.90 12.52
CA GLY A 191 40.06 26.50 12.28
C GLY A 191 40.58 25.80 13.55
N CYS A 192 40.41 24.49 13.61
CA CYS A 192 41.17 23.63 14.50
C CYS A 192 42.40 23.11 13.73
N SER A 193 43.59 23.47 14.19
CA SER A 193 44.85 22.89 13.73
C SER A 193 45.28 21.75 14.65
N ARG A 194 46.02 20.81 14.08
CA ARG A 194 46.82 19.79 14.78
C ARG A 194 47.76 20.47 15.77
N ASP A 195 47.78 20.06 17.03
CA ASP A 195 48.60 18.97 17.58
C ASP A 195 48.02 18.46 18.92
#